data_AF-A0A8K0WIL7-F1
#
_entry.id   AF-A0A8K0WIL7-F1
#
_cell.length_a   1.000
_cell.length_b   1.000
_cell.length_c   1.000
_cell.angle_alpha   90.00
_cell.angle_beta   90.00
_cell.angle_gamma   90.00
#
_symmetry.space_group_name_H-M   'P 1'
#
loop_
_entity.id
_entity.type
_entity.pdbx_description
1 polymer ?
#
loop_
_entity_poly.entity_id
_entity_poly.type
_entity_poly.pdbx_seq_one_letter_code
_entity_poly.pdbx_strand_id
1 'polypeptide(L)'
;MDPHDSIASPSESSSQPADSQFQFISIVNPDESHDPDIRRRARSHAIKLSWRSRRRKHDEATTEDPRDGSAAPPRLANAFPSDTLLASRLQAFLGMFAAVQAAEPVFSVRDPVVFQRFDSVFRTGLEDTALKNAVMLTFALAAGGGKDLNQESLGYQSSAITSLRTKMTSVDVPALEMMPTIGAILLLAGVEARLGEREKVEIHMNGVKHLLDSCSARGIYLTDGIKRAVFWQDLNSSMLTGSTRLFSHTTMMEMRWARDLASYPDWFPLPSGFRQVSHLFSEEFTEIIKDVYALQHIRDSPPFTCEDTIAMLHVDNHQAWVMSRLQPLIFHEPAWAVTKSFHLAVYLACAVLCCKVWRKSPIPARISAELVQAIQSAADGDAWGQCPDLLTWMLCLGGAFASTESLRAEYVTLLRRSSQGMHGWQELVRVLQRFIWAESAYEQDVKSFYETYVA
;
A
#
# COMPACT_ATOMS: atom_id res chain seq x y z
N MET A 1 -69.30 21.00 50.60
CA MET A 1 -68.26 21.92 51.11
C MET A 1 -67.32 22.18 49.95
N ASP A 2 -67.62 23.22 49.17
CA ASP A 2 -66.60 24.04 48.51
C ASP A 2 -66.04 25.02 49.57
N PRO A 3 -64.88 25.70 49.40
CA PRO A 3 -64.30 26.24 48.14
C PRO A 3 -62.76 26.00 48.01
N HIS A 4 -62.06 26.22 46.89
CA HIS A 4 -61.98 27.38 46.02
C HIS A 4 -61.44 27.00 44.62
N ASP A 5 -62.10 27.52 43.58
CA ASP A 5 -61.59 28.34 42.45
C ASP A 5 -60.27 27.97 41.74
N SER A 6 -60.09 28.10 40.43
CA SER A 6 -60.92 28.61 39.33
C SER A 6 -60.24 28.29 37.98
N ILE A 7 -61.06 27.93 36.99
CA ILE A 7 -61.05 28.22 35.55
C ILE A 7 -59.75 28.80 34.91
N ALA A 8 -59.23 28.12 33.88
CA ALA A 8 -58.99 28.69 32.54
C ALA A 8 -58.50 27.65 31.50
N SER A 9 -59.12 27.66 30.33
CA SER A 9 -58.55 27.25 29.02
C SER A 9 -58.93 28.37 28.04
N PRO A 10 -58.32 28.54 26.84
CA PRO A 10 -57.09 28.00 26.25
C PRO A 10 -56.16 29.12 25.67
N SER A 11 -54.93 28.81 25.25
CA SER A 11 -54.28 29.54 24.14
C SER A 11 -53.15 28.73 23.49
N GLU A 12 -53.20 28.71 22.16
CA GLU A 12 -52.16 28.23 21.26
C GLU A 12 -50.90 29.12 21.33
N SER A 13 -49.74 28.48 21.12
CA SER A 13 -48.75 28.82 20.09
C SER A 13 -47.30 28.81 20.60
N SER A 14 -46.47 28.13 19.78
CA SER A 14 -45.01 28.22 19.69
C SER A 14 -44.22 27.68 20.89
N SER A 15 -43.10 26.98 20.77
CA SER A 15 -42.35 26.43 19.64
C SER A 15 -41.17 25.67 20.29
N GLN A 16 -40.61 24.69 19.56
CA GLN A 16 -39.35 23.97 19.77
C GLN A 16 -39.49 22.47 20.12
N PRO A 17 -39.04 21.56 19.23
CA PRO A 17 -38.90 20.15 19.55
C PRO A 17 -37.63 19.93 20.36
N ALA A 18 -37.82 19.37 21.55
CA ALA A 18 -36.77 18.95 22.46
C ALA A 18 -35.85 17.88 21.84
N ASP A 19 -34.58 18.00 22.19
CA ASP A 19 -33.45 17.08 22.14
C ASP A 19 -33.60 15.76 21.38
N SER A 20 -32.77 15.63 20.34
CA SER A 20 -32.45 14.37 19.66
C SER A 20 -31.59 13.48 20.56
N GLN A 21 -32.23 12.83 21.53
CA GLN A 21 -31.61 11.90 22.47
C GLN A 21 -31.16 10.63 21.73
N PHE A 22 -29.88 10.27 21.89
CA PHE A 22 -29.29 9.04 21.38
C PHE A 22 -30.09 7.82 21.82
N GLN A 23 -30.60 7.04 20.87
CA GLN A 23 -31.32 5.79 21.15
C GLN A 23 -30.37 4.60 20.92
N PHE A 24 -29.97 3.94 21.99
CA PHE A 24 -29.24 2.67 21.92
C PHE A 24 -30.18 1.58 21.42
N ILE A 25 -29.81 0.89 20.34
CA ILE A 25 -30.51 -0.32 19.88
C ILE A 25 -29.83 -1.48 20.59
N SER A 26 -30.41 -1.95 21.69
CA SER A 26 -29.95 -3.21 22.32
C SER A 26 -30.54 -4.38 21.54
N ILE A 27 -29.70 -5.14 20.85
CA ILE A 27 -30.07 -6.44 20.29
C ILE A 27 -29.90 -7.44 21.43
N VAL A 28 -31.01 -7.87 22.03
CA VAL A 28 -30.98 -8.82 23.16
C VAL A 28 -31.07 -10.26 22.64
N ASN A 29 -31.50 -10.45 21.40
CA ASN A 29 -31.64 -11.77 20.78
C ASN A 29 -31.00 -11.80 19.36
N PRO A 30 -30.18 -12.80 19.00
CA PRO A 30 -29.49 -12.85 17.70
C PRO A 30 -30.44 -12.81 16.48
N ASP A 31 -31.68 -13.29 16.64
CA ASP A 31 -32.69 -13.30 15.57
C ASP A 31 -33.28 -11.91 15.26
N GLU A 32 -33.15 -10.92 16.16
CA GLU A 32 -33.57 -9.53 15.91
C GLU A 32 -32.67 -8.81 14.90
N SER A 33 -31.46 -9.34 14.64
CA SER A 33 -30.54 -8.81 13.62
C SER A 33 -31.06 -8.98 12.17
N HIS A 34 -32.07 -9.83 11.99
CA HIS A 34 -32.73 -10.06 10.71
C HIS A 34 -34.00 -9.21 10.51
N ASP A 35 -34.41 -8.42 11.50
CA ASP A 35 -35.58 -7.54 11.38
C ASP A 35 -35.33 -6.44 10.32
N PRO A 36 -36.14 -6.39 9.24
CA PRO A 36 -35.97 -5.43 8.16
C PRO A 36 -36.13 -3.97 8.62
N ASP A 37 -36.91 -3.68 9.66
CA ASP A 37 -37.10 -2.32 10.17
C ASP A 37 -35.94 -1.84 11.04
N ILE A 38 -35.25 -2.75 11.74
CA ILE A 38 -34.01 -2.46 12.48
C ILE A 38 -32.87 -2.21 11.47
N ARG A 39 -32.76 -3.03 10.42
CA ARG A 39 -31.77 -2.83 9.35
C ARG A 39 -32.02 -1.54 8.57
N ARG A 40 -33.29 -1.19 8.31
CA ARG A 40 -33.65 0.09 7.65
C ARG A 40 -33.23 1.28 8.52
N ARG A 41 -33.54 1.26 9.82
CA ARG A 41 -33.15 2.34 10.75
C ARG A 41 -31.64 2.50 10.88
N ALA A 42 -30.89 1.38 10.99
CA ALA A 42 -29.43 1.40 11.04
C ALA A 42 -28.82 1.96 9.74
N ARG A 43 -29.31 1.56 8.56
CA ARG A 43 -28.86 2.08 7.26
C ARG A 43 -29.19 3.57 7.10
N SER A 44 -30.39 4.01 7.49
CA SER A 44 -30.76 5.43 7.46
C SER A 44 -29.88 6.28 8.38
N HIS A 45 -29.47 5.76 9.54
CA HIS A 45 -28.57 6.46 10.45
C HIS A 45 -27.13 6.53 9.90
N ALA A 46 -26.62 5.44 9.33
CA ALA A 46 -25.30 5.41 8.68
C ALA A 46 -25.23 6.38 7.49
N ILE A 47 -26.29 6.42 6.67
CA ILE A 47 -26.41 7.36 5.54
C ILE A 47 -26.49 8.81 6.07
N LYS A 48 -27.28 9.08 7.11
CA LYS A 48 -27.40 10.44 7.67
C LYS A 48 -26.08 10.95 8.27
N LEU A 49 -25.28 10.07 8.87
CA LEU A 49 -23.93 10.39 9.37
C LEU A 49 -22.95 10.66 8.22
N SER A 50 -22.99 9.89 7.14
CA SER A 50 -22.11 10.10 5.97
C SER A 50 -22.40 11.42 5.25
N TRP A 51 -23.68 11.79 5.12
CA TRP A 51 -24.08 13.09 4.57
C TRP A 51 -23.65 14.28 5.45
N ARG A 52 -23.75 14.14 6.78
CA ARG A 52 -23.29 15.19 7.72
C ARG A 52 -21.77 15.36 7.67
N SER A 53 -21.02 14.26 7.55
CA SER A 53 -19.56 14.32 7.38
C SER A 53 -19.16 14.97 6.05
N ARG A 54 -19.87 14.70 4.95
CA ARG A 54 -19.64 15.34 3.65
C ARG A 54 -19.92 16.84 3.65
N ARG A 55 -21.01 17.31 4.29
CA ARG A 55 -21.28 18.76 4.38
C ARG A 55 -20.24 19.50 5.20
N ARG A 56 -19.81 18.92 6.32
CA ARG A 56 -18.77 19.51 7.17
C ARG A 56 -17.43 19.65 6.44
N LYS A 57 -17.08 18.68 5.59
CA LYS A 57 -15.89 18.75 4.73
C LYS A 57 -16.03 19.75 3.57
N HIS A 58 -17.23 19.94 3.03
CA HIS A 58 -17.47 20.94 1.99
C HIS A 58 -17.37 22.37 2.54
N ASP A 59 -17.82 22.60 3.77
CA ASP A 59 -17.70 23.91 4.43
C ASP A 59 -16.24 24.22 4.81
N GLU A 60 -15.44 23.21 5.16
CA GLU A 60 -13.98 23.34 5.43
C GLU A 60 -13.15 23.57 4.14
N ALA A 61 -13.59 23.07 2.98
CA ALA A 61 -12.89 23.22 1.70
C ALA A 61 -13.04 24.59 1.02
N THR A 62 -13.96 25.45 1.48
CA THR A 62 -14.20 26.79 0.90
C THR A 62 -13.29 27.89 1.45
N THR A 63 -12.31 27.57 2.30
CA THR A 63 -11.49 28.56 3.02
C THR A 63 -9.97 28.36 2.95
N GLU A 64 -9.44 27.52 2.06
CA GLU A 64 -7.98 27.34 1.94
C GLU A 64 -7.47 27.63 0.51
N ASP A 65 -6.78 28.77 0.38
CA ASP A 65 -5.97 29.20 -0.77
C ASP A 65 -4.64 28.40 -0.77
N PRO A 66 -4.10 27.92 -1.92
CA PRO A 66 -2.99 26.98 -1.93
C PRO A 66 -1.66 27.72 -1.90
N ARG A 67 -1.28 28.24 -0.73
CA ARG A 67 0.11 28.64 -0.43
C ARG A 67 0.44 28.29 1.02
N ASP A 68 1.28 27.26 1.15
CA ASP A 68 2.19 26.97 2.26
C ASP A 68 1.63 27.12 3.69
N GLY A 69 1.33 25.98 4.33
CA GLY A 69 0.77 26.00 5.70
C GLY A 69 0.73 24.64 6.39
N SER A 70 1.77 24.36 7.18
CA SER A 70 1.75 23.63 8.45
C SER A 70 0.70 22.51 8.60
N ALA A 71 1.04 21.30 8.14
CA ALA A 71 0.33 20.09 8.51
C ALA A 71 0.32 19.91 10.05
N ALA A 72 -0.85 19.58 10.61
CA ALA A 72 -0.99 19.20 12.02
C ALA A 72 0.09 18.18 12.44
N PRO A 73 0.59 18.22 13.68
CA PRO A 73 1.69 17.36 14.09
C PRO A 73 1.31 15.88 13.89
N PRO A 74 2.19 15.07 13.28
CA PRO A 74 1.93 13.67 13.05
C PRO A 74 1.69 12.98 14.40
N ARG A 75 0.55 12.29 14.56
CA ARG A 75 0.09 11.68 15.82
C ARG A 75 1.10 10.70 16.46
N LEU A 76 2.06 10.20 15.70
CA LEU A 76 3.23 9.45 16.17
C LEU A 76 4.09 10.24 17.17
N ALA A 77 4.20 11.56 17.01
CA ALA A 77 4.92 12.42 17.97
C ALA A 77 4.28 12.42 19.35
N ASN A 78 2.95 12.22 19.43
CA ASN A 78 2.22 12.12 20.70
C ASN A 78 2.32 10.73 21.34
N ALA A 79 2.88 9.73 20.64
CA ALA A 79 3.05 8.37 21.12
C ALA A 79 4.37 8.16 21.90
N PHE A 80 5.19 9.21 22.06
CA PHE A 80 6.45 9.17 22.80
C PHE A 80 6.28 9.72 24.23
N PRO A 81 6.80 9.02 25.26
CA PRO A 81 6.98 9.59 26.59
C PRO A 81 8.02 10.74 26.58
N SER A 82 8.08 11.49 27.68
CA SER A 82 8.78 12.77 27.93
C SER A 82 10.30 12.86 27.66
N ASP A 83 10.92 11.91 26.97
CA ASP A 83 12.31 12.00 26.52
C ASP A 83 12.44 13.03 25.39
N THR A 84 12.79 14.26 25.76
CA THR A 84 12.78 15.43 24.88
C THR A 84 13.74 15.29 23.70
N LEU A 85 14.84 14.53 23.84
CA LEU A 85 15.82 14.35 22.77
C LEU A 85 15.31 13.37 21.71
N LEU A 86 14.78 12.21 22.10
CA LEU A 86 14.19 11.26 21.15
C LEU A 86 12.95 11.84 20.49
N ALA A 87 12.12 12.57 21.23
CA ALA A 87 10.93 13.24 20.69
C ALA A 87 11.31 14.30 19.63
N SER A 88 12.33 15.13 19.89
CA SER A 88 12.80 16.11 18.90
C SER A 88 13.43 15.47 17.67
N ARG A 89 14.21 14.38 17.86
CA ARG A 89 14.82 13.65 16.74
C ARG A 89 13.77 12.97 15.87
N LEU A 90 12.78 12.32 16.47
CA LEU A 90 11.63 11.79 15.75
C LEU A 90 10.89 12.89 15.00
N GLN A 91 10.60 14.02 15.64
CA GLN A 91 9.87 15.11 15.00
C GLN A 91 10.60 15.59 13.73
N ALA A 92 11.94 15.67 13.79
CA ALA A 92 12.75 15.96 12.61
C ALA A 92 12.55 14.91 11.50
N PHE A 93 12.56 13.61 11.83
CA PHE A 93 12.31 12.54 10.86
C PHE A 93 10.89 12.58 10.28
N LEU A 94 9.87 12.88 11.08
CA LEU A 94 8.49 12.94 10.59
C LEU A 94 8.27 14.09 9.58
N GLY A 95 9.12 15.12 9.64
CA GLY A 95 9.21 16.16 8.61
C GLY A 95 9.77 15.67 7.27
N MET A 96 10.56 14.59 7.27
CA MET A 96 11.21 14.04 6.08
C MET A 96 10.33 12.99 5.40
N PHE A 97 9.97 13.23 4.13
CA PHE A 97 9.13 12.32 3.36
C PHE A 97 9.73 10.90 3.24
N ALA A 98 11.03 10.81 2.92
CA ALA A 98 11.72 9.52 2.77
C ALA A 98 11.74 8.71 4.08
N ALA A 99 11.92 9.36 5.23
CA ALA A 99 11.92 8.70 6.52
C ALA A 99 10.55 8.12 6.84
N VAL A 100 9.50 8.95 6.73
CA VAL A 100 8.11 8.52 6.94
C VAL A 100 7.75 7.33 6.05
N GLN A 101 8.14 7.37 4.79
CA GLN A 101 7.85 6.31 3.85
C GLN A 101 8.58 4.99 4.16
N ALA A 102 9.75 5.04 4.80
CA ALA A 102 10.53 3.85 5.08
C ALA A 102 9.88 2.88 6.09
N ALA A 103 8.89 3.36 6.87
CA ALA A 103 8.07 2.53 7.75
C ALA A 103 7.02 1.71 7.00
N GLU A 104 6.67 2.09 5.78
CA GLU A 104 5.80 1.30 4.92
C GLU A 104 6.56 0.06 4.44
N PRO A 105 5.94 -1.13 4.47
CA PRO A 105 4.52 -1.39 4.61
C PRO A 105 4.03 -1.70 6.03
N VAL A 106 4.90 -1.59 7.04
CA VAL A 106 4.59 -2.01 8.41
C VAL A 106 3.55 -1.09 9.05
N PHE A 107 3.70 0.22 8.86
CA PHE A 107 2.68 1.20 9.23
C PHE A 107 2.81 2.48 8.41
N SER A 108 1.70 3.21 8.34
CA SER A 108 1.60 4.51 7.67
C SER A 108 1.53 5.67 8.66
N VAL A 109 2.24 6.75 8.33
CA VAL A 109 2.22 8.01 9.08
C VAL A 109 1.33 9.06 8.43
N ARG A 110 1.36 9.17 7.09
CA ARG A 110 0.75 10.28 6.32
C ARG A 110 -0.59 9.92 5.70
N ASP A 111 -0.67 8.78 5.02
CA ASP A 111 -1.87 8.34 4.30
C ASP A 111 -2.41 7.03 4.89
N PRO A 112 -2.80 7.01 6.18
CA PRO A 112 -3.17 5.77 6.81
C PRO A 112 -4.48 5.21 6.24
N VAL A 113 -4.37 4.09 5.51
CA VAL A 113 -5.47 3.12 5.46
C VAL A 113 -5.73 2.68 6.91
N VAL A 114 -6.99 2.57 7.32
CA VAL A 114 -7.38 2.35 8.73
C VAL A 114 -6.62 1.22 9.42
N PHE A 115 -6.22 0.19 8.69
CA PHE A 115 -5.53 -0.98 9.22
C PHE A 115 -4.00 -0.85 9.28
N GLN A 116 -3.40 0.12 8.58
CA GLN A 116 -1.95 0.39 8.62
C GLN A 116 -1.61 1.59 9.52
N ARG A 117 -2.59 2.14 10.24
CA ARG A 117 -2.30 3.12 11.30
C ARG A 117 -1.42 2.52 12.38
N PHE A 118 -0.43 3.28 12.85
CA PHE A 118 0.46 2.82 13.93
C PHE A 118 -0.29 2.23 15.14
N ASP A 119 -1.29 2.94 15.65
CA ASP A 119 -2.14 2.52 16.77
C ASP A 119 -3.02 1.30 16.44
N SER A 120 -3.47 1.19 15.18
CA SER A 120 -4.24 0.04 14.69
C SER A 120 -3.40 -1.22 14.56
N VAL A 121 -2.12 -1.08 14.17
CA VAL A 121 -1.17 -2.19 14.01
C VAL A 121 -0.72 -2.70 15.38
N PHE A 122 -0.24 -1.82 16.26
CA PHE A 122 0.44 -2.21 17.50
C PHE A 122 -0.45 -2.22 18.75
N ARG A 123 -1.61 -1.55 18.73
CA ARG A 123 -2.51 -1.34 19.89
C ARG A 123 -1.86 -0.66 21.10
N THR A 124 -0.62 -0.21 20.97
CA THR A 124 0.19 0.44 22.02
C THR A 124 0.91 1.65 21.44
N GLY A 125 1.39 2.53 22.32
CA GLY A 125 2.35 3.58 21.94
C GLY A 125 3.76 3.03 21.72
N LEU A 126 4.75 3.93 21.59
CA LEU A 126 6.17 3.59 21.44
C LEU A 126 6.87 3.38 22.79
N GLU A 127 6.16 2.74 23.71
CA GLU A 127 6.68 2.34 25.02
C GLU A 127 7.59 1.12 24.90
N ASP A 128 7.34 0.26 23.91
CA ASP A 128 8.15 -0.91 23.65
C ASP A 128 9.56 -0.54 23.13
N THR A 129 10.59 -0.94 23.88
CA THR A 129 11.98 -0.59 23.57
C THR A 129 12.45 -1.15 22.22
N ALA A 130 12.03 -2.36 21.85
CA ALA A 130 12.43 -2.96 20.57
C ALA A 130 11.79 -2.22 19.39
N LEU A 131 10.48 -2.00 19.45
CA LEU A 131 9.72 -1.28 18.43
C LEU A 131 10.21 0.16 18.29
N LYS A 132 10.40 0.88 19.40
CA LYS A 132 10.90 2.25 19.40
C LYS A 132 12.23 2.38 18.67
N ASN A 133 13.19 1.53 19.00
CA ASN A 133 14.50 1.56 18.35
C ASN A 133 14.43 1.10 16.89
N ALA A 134 13.57 0.14 16.55
CA ALA A 134 13.38 -0.28 15.16
C ALA A 134 12.74 0.82 14.28
N VAL A 135 11.80 1.61 14.84
CA VAL A 135 11.23 2.80 14.18
C VAL A 135 12.31 3.86 13.96
N MET A 136 13.08 4.18 15.00
CA MET A 136 14.15 5.18 14.90
C MET A 136 15.24 4.75 13.91
N LEU A 137 15.64 3.48 13.90
CA LEU A 137 16.56 2.91 12.91
C LEU A 137 16.02 3.08 11.48
N THR A 138 14.76 2.70 11.26
CA THR A 138 14.11 2.77 9.95
C THR A 138 14.14 4.20 9.40
N PHE A 139 13.82 5.18 10.26
CA PHE A 139 13.84 6.59 9.89
C PHE A 139 15.25 7.14 9.71
N ALA A 140 16.17 6.82 10.61
CA ALA A 140 17.56 7.29 10.54
C ALA A 140 18.26 6.79 9.27
N LEU A 141 18.09 5.51 8.92
CA LEU A 141 18.66 4.94 7.70
C LEU A 141 18.12 5.65 6.44
N ALA A 142 16.81 5.85 6.36
CA ALA A 142 16.19 6.51 5.22
C ALA A 142 16.55 8.00 5.12
N ALA A 143 16.66 8.69 6.26
CA ALA A 143 17.16 10.06 6.33
C ALA A 143 18.62 10.18 5.86
N GLY A 144 19.43 9.14 6.09
CA GLY A 144 20.80 9.02 5.61
C GLY A 144 20.95 8.56 4.15
N GLY A 145 19.87 8.51 3.38
CA GLY A 145 19.89 8.09 1.97
C GLY A 145 19.77 6.59 1.74
N GLY A 146 19.57 5.80 2.80
CA GLY A 146 19.14 4.40 2.71
C GLY A 146 20.21 3.38 2.31
N LYS A 147 21.48 3.78 2.19
CA LYS A 147 22.55 2.93 1.64
C LYS A 147 23.51 2.38 2.69
N ASP A 148 23.81 3.13 3.74
CA ASP A 148 24.80 2.75 4.75
C ASP A 148 24.31 3.05 6.17
N LEU A 149 24.72 2.21 7.13
CA LEU A 149 24.44 2.42 8.54
C LEU A 149 25.48 3.39 9.12
N ASN A 150 25.02 4.56 9.59
CA ASN A 150 25.85 5.47 10.37
C ASN A 150 25.89 5.06 11.86
N GLN A 151 26.72 5.74 12.65
CA GLN A 151 26.87 5.45 14.09
C GLN A 151 25.54 5.55 14.86
N GLU A 152 24.68 6.51 14.53
CA GLU A 152 23.34 6.65 15.13
C GLU A 152 22.46 5.42 14.82
N SER A 153 22.45 4.97 13.56
CA SER A 153 21.70 3.80 13.10
C SER A 153 22.19 2.52 13.77
N LEU A 154 23.50 2.33 13.87
CA LEU A 154 24.09 1.18 14.59
C LEU A 154 23.68 1.15 16.07
N GLY A 155 23.57 2.31 16.71
CA GLY A 155 23.07 2.43 18.08
C GLY A 155 21.62 1.96 18.24
N TYR A 156 20.73 2.40 17.34
CA TYR A 156 19.34 1.95 17.33
C TYR A 156 19.21 0.45 16.99
N GLN A 157 19.96 -0.04 16.00
CA GLN A 157 19.97 -1.46 15.63
C GLN A 157 20.41 -2.35 16.80
N SER A 158 21.52 -2.00 17.46
CA SER A 158 22.04 -2.75 18.61
C SER A 158 21.03 -2.79 19.76
N SER A 159 20.36 -1.66 20.02
CA SER A 159 19.35 -1.55 21.08
C SER A 159 18.10 -2.37 20.77
N ALA A 160 17.62 -2.34 19.52
CA ALA A 160 16.49 -3.14 19.06
C ALA A 160 16.78 -4.65 19.17
N ILE A 161 17.92 -5.10 18.64
CA ILE A 161 18.33 -6.52 18.67
C ILE A 161 18.52 -7.00 20.11
N THR A 162 19.17 -6.21 20.97
CA THR A 162 19.37 -6.57 22.38
C THR A 162 18.03 -6.73 23.09
N SER A 163 17.09 -5.80 22.86
CA SER A 163 15.75 -5.86 23.46
C SER A 163 14.97 -7.09 22.97
N LEU A 164 15.03 -7.40 21.67
CA LEU A 164 14.40 -8.58 21.10
C LEU A 164 14.96 -9.87 21.66
N ARG A 165 16.29 -9.98 21.79
CA ARG A 165 16.94 -11.17 22.39
C ARG A 165 16.46 -11.40 23.81
N THR A 166 16.44 -10.37 24.65
CA THR A 166 15.97 -10.48 26.04
C THR A 166 14.52 -10.99 26.11
N LYS A 167 13.65 -10.50 25.23
CA LYS A 167 12.26 -10.97 25.13
C LYS A 167 12.16 -12.41 24.67
N MET A 168 12.92 -12.78 23.64
CA MET A 168 12.92 -14.14 23.07
C MET A 168 13.53 -15.18 24.03
N THR A 169 14.38 -14.77 24.97
CA THR A 169 14.87 -15.65 26.04
C THR A 169 13.89 -15.86 27.18
N SER A 170 12.83 -15.04 27.27
CA SER A 170 11.77 -15.27 28.25
C SER A 170 10.89 -16.44 27.80
N VAL A 171 10.47 -17.29 28.75
CA VAL A 171 9.77 -18.56 28.46
C VAL A 171 8.44 -18.34 27.70
N ASP A 172 7.86 -17.13 27.79
CA ASP A 172 6.71 -16.74 26.98
C ASP A 172 6.69 -15.22 26.79
N VAL A 173 6.73 -14.75 25.53
CA VAL A 173 6.43 -13.34 25.24
C VAL A 173 4.97 -13.07 25.64
N PRO A 174 4.69 -12.04 26.46
CA PRO A 174 3.32 -11.68 26.82
C PRO A 174 2.50 -11.32 25.58
N ALA A 175 1.20 -11.65 25.59
CA ALA A 175 0.32 -11.37 24.45
C ALA A 175 0.27 -9.87 24.07
N LEU A 176 0.39 -8.99 25.07
CA LEU A 176 0.43 -7.53 24.87
C LEU A 176 1.71 -7.06 24.16
N GLU A 177 2.82 -7.77 24.34
CA GLU A 177 4.11 -7.43 23.72
C GLU A 177 4.29 -8.06 22.34
N MET A 178 3.36 -8.91 21.91
CA MET A 178 3.50 -9.68 20.68
C MET A 178 3.48 -8.81 19.42
N MET A 179 2.52 -7.88 19.30
CA MET A 179 2.43 -7.01 18.10
C MET A 179 3.65 -6.09 17.99
N PRO A 180 4.10 -5.40 19.06
CA PRO A 180 5.33 -4.60 19.01
C PRO A 180 6.57 -5.43 18.67
N THR A 181 6.66 -6.67 19.18
CA THR A 181 7.78 -7.57 18.88
C THR A 181 7.81 -7.98 17.40
N ILE A 182 6.67 -8.42 16.85
CA ILE A 182 6.57 -8.73 15.41
C ILE A 182 6.87 -7.48 14.59
N GLY A 183 6.30 -6.32 14.95
CA GLY A 183 6.54 -5.04 14.31
C GLY A 183 8.01 -4.64 14.23
N ALA A 184 8.72 -4.77 15.35
CA ALA A 184 10.15 -4.48 15.42
C ALA A 184 10.95 -5.37 14.47
N ILE A 185 10.64 -6.67 14.40
CA ILE A 185 11.31 -7.61 13.50
C ILE A 185 10.99 -7.30 12.03
N LEU A 186 9.75 -6.92 11.71
CA LEU A 186 9.36 -6.52 10.35
C LEU A 186 10.10 -5.26 9.90
N LEU A 187 10.25 -4.26 10.78
CA LEU A 187 11.02 -3.05 10.49
C LEU A 187 12.51 -3.36 10.29
N LEU A 188 13.09 -4.26 11.09
CA LEU A 188 14.46 -4.75 10.88
C LEU A 188 14.58 -5.46 9.53
N ALA A 189 13.65 -6.36 9.18
CA ALA A 189 13.63 -7.01 7.87
C ALA A 189 13.57 -5.97 6.72
N GLY A 190 12.79 -4.90 6.88
CA GLY A 190 12.73 -3.81 5.89
C GLY A 190 14.02 -3.01 5.77
N VAL A 191 14.74 -2.81 6.88
CA VAL A 191 16.08 -2.21 6.88
C VAL A 191 17.06 -3.09 6.11
N GLU A 192 17.14 -4.37 6.47
CA GLU A 192 18.05 -5.33 5.82
C GLU A 192 17.70 -5.51 4.32
N ALA A 193 16.41 -5.48 3.96
CA ALA A 193 15.98 -5.55 2.57
C ALA A 193 16.45 -4.34 1.73
N ARG A 194 16.41 -3.13 2.30
CA ARG A 194 16.93 -1.93 1.62
C ARG A 194 18.44 -1.93 1.48
N LEU A 195 19.15 -2.58 2.40
CA LEU A 195 20.59 -2.79 2.33
C LEU A 195 20.98 -3.94 1.39
N GLY A 196 20.02 -4.71 0.87
CA GLY A 196 20.29 -5.86 -0.01
C GLY A 196 20.70 -7.14 0.73
N GLU A 197 20.54 -7.19 2.05
CA GLU A 197 21.03 -8.25 2.92
C GLU A 197 20.06 -9.45 2.97
N ARG A 198 20.04 -10.24 1.89
CA ARG A 198 19.11 -11.38 1.71
C ARG A 198 19.06 -12.34 2.91
N GLU A 199 20.22 -12.79 3.39
CA GLU A 199 20.29 -13.80 4.47
C GLU A 199 19.67 -13.27 5.77
N LYS A 200 19.91 -12.00 6.10
CA LYS A 200 19.33 -11.37 7.30
C LYS A 200 17.83 -11.17 7.18
N VAL A 201 17.33 -10.82 5.99
CA VAL A 201 15.89 -10.80 5.70
C VAL A 201 15.28 -12.18 5.98
N GLU A 202 15.88 -13.25 5.46
CA GLU A 202 15.38 -14.62 5.67
C GLU A 202 15.38 -15.00 7.15
N ILE A 203 16.42 -14.63 7.92
CA ILE A 203 16.46 -14.84 9.38
C ILE A 203 15.31 -14.12 10.08
N HIS A 204 15.09 -12.83 9.78
CA HIS A 204 14.02 -12.06 10.40
C HIS A 204 12.63 -12.59 10.04
N MET A 205 12.39 -12.92 8.77
CA MET A 205 11.09 -13.42 8.31
C MET A 205 10.78 -14.83 8.85
N ASN A 206 11.79 -15.70 8.99
CA ASN A 206 11.61 -16.97 9.69
C ASN A 206 11.28 -16.75 11.18
N GLY A 207 11.93 -15.78 11.83
CA GLY A 207 11.58 -15.36 13.19
C GLY A 207 10.12 -14.93 13.32
N VAL A 208 9.62 -14.13 12.37
CA VAL A 208 8.19 -13.76 12.30
C VAL A 208 7.31 -14.99 12.15
N LYS A 209 7.64 -15.90 11.21
CA LYS A 209 6.88 -17.15 11.02
C LYS A 209 6.77 -17.95 12.33
N HIS A 210 7.87 -18.13 13.05
CA HIS A 210 7.85 -18.81 14.35
C HIS A 210 6.96 -18.11 15.39
N LEU A 211 6.96 -16.78 15.44
CA LEU A 211 6.07 -16.03 16.34
C LEU A 211 4.60 -16.17 15.94
N LEU A 212 4.27 -16.19 14.65
CA LEU A 212 2.91 -16.41 14.17
C LEU A 212 2.42 -17.82 14.50
N ASP A 213 3.26 -18.84 14.30
CA ASP A 213 2.96 -20.23 14.65
C ASP A 213 2.69 -20.35 16.17
N SER A 214 3.49 -19.67 17.00
CA SER A 214 3.28 -19.58 18.46
C SER A 214 1.99 -18.85 18.84
N CYS A 215 1.67 -17.73 18.18
CA CYS A 215 0.42 -17.00 18.39
C CYS A 215 -0.79 -17.89 18.11
N SER A 216 -0.75 -18.63 17.01
CA SER A 216 -1.81 -19.57 16.63
C SER A 216 -1.98 -20.66 17.69
N ALA A 217 -0.88 -21.28 18.12
CA ALA A 217 -0.90 -22.32 19.16
C ALA A 217 -1.44 -21.82 20.52
N ARG A 218 -1.18 -20.55 20.86
CA ARG A 218 -1.61 -19.91 22.11
C ARG A 218 -2.96 -19.19 22.02
N GLY A 219 -3.61 -19.18 20.84
CA GLY A 219 -4.87 -18.46 20.63
C GLY A 219 -4.75 -16.93 20.73
N ILE A 220 -3.56 -16.36 20.47
CA ILE A 220 -3.34 -14.91 20.51
C ILE A 220 -3.88 -14.28 19.23
N TYR A 221 -4.83 -13.36 19.38
CA TYR A 221 -5.44 -12.66 18.26
C TYR A 221 -4.56 -11.49 17.76
N LEU A 222 -4.03 -11.64 16.54
CA LEU A 222 -3.30 -10.62 15.79
C LEU A 222 -4.25 -9.62 15.12
N THR A 223 -3.86 -8.34 15.10
CA THR A 223 -4.60 -7.31 14.34
C THR A 223 -4.54 -7.59 12.84
N ASP A 224 -5.56 -7.16 12.08
CA ASP A 224 -5.47 -7.21 10.63
C ASP A 224 -4.28 -6.37 10.12
N GLY A 225 -3.99 -5.26 10.80
CA GLY A 225 -2.83 -4.43 10.52
C GLY A 225 -1.50 -5.18 10.56
N ILE A 226 -1.23 -5.94 11.63
CA ILE A 226 0.04 -6.68 11.73
C ILE A 226 0.12 -7.81 10.70
N LYS A 227 -0.98 -8.52 10.43
CA LYS A 227 -1.00 -9.58 9.40
C LYS A 227 -0.72 -9.02 8.02
N ARG A 228 -1.24 -7.82 7.73
CA ARG A 228 -0.99 -7.11 6.47
C ARG A 228 0.45 -6.61 6.37
N ALA A 229 1.00 -6.08 7.46
CA ALA A 229 2.40 -5.71 7.56
C ALA A 229 3.31 -6.92 7.27
N VAL A 230 3.01 -8.09 7.85
CA VAL A 230 3.76 -9.34 7.57
C VAL A 230 3.74 -9.68 6.08
N PHE A 231 2.54 -9.74 5.48
CA PHE A 231 2.39 -10.14 4.08
C PHE A 231 3.18 -9.21 3.14
N TRP A 232 3.00 -7.91 3.30
CA TRP A 232 3.61 -6.91 2.43
C TRP A 232 5.11 -6.78 2.67
N GLN A 233 5.56 -6.88 3.92
CA GLN A 233 6.98 -6.84 4.23
C GLN A 233 7.70 -8.03 3.60
N ASP A 234 7.14 -9.24 3.72
CA ASP A 234 7.67 -10.44 3.09
C ASP A 234 7.72 -10.28 1.55
N LEU A 235 6.67 -9.68 0.95
CA LEU A 235 6.59 -9.53 -0.51
C LEU A 235 7.64 -8.54 -0.99
N ASN A 236 7.67 -7.36 -0.38
CA ASN A 236 8.61 -6.31 -0.75
C ASN A 236 10.05 -6.74 -0.51
N SER A 237 10.33 -7.42 0.60
CA SER A 237 11.68 -7.92 0.87
C SER A 237 12.12 -8.95 -0.17
N SER A 238 11.22 -9.86 -0.58
CA SER A 238 11.52 -10.81 -1.67
C SER A 238 11.81 -10.13 -2.99
N MET A 239 11.09 -9.07 -3.35
CA MET A 239 11.33 -8.32 -4.59
C MET A 239 12.65 -7.55 -4.55
N LEU A 240 13.05 -7.05 -3.37
CA LEU A 240 14.28 -6.29 -3.23
C LEU A 240 15.53 -7.19 -3.24
N THR A 241 15.46 -8.33 -2.53
CA THR A 241 16.63 -9.16 -2.24
C THR A 241 16.63 -10.55 -2.91
N GLY A 242 15.52 -10.95 -3.52
CA GLY A 242 15.33 -12.32 -4.01
C GLY A 242 15.18 -13.36 -2.89
N SER A 243 14.90 -12.92 -1.65
CA SER A 243 14.63 -13.82 -0.52
C SER A 243 13.41 -14.71 -0.77
N THR A 244 13.41 -15.89 -0.14
CA THR A 244 12.31 -16.86 -0.28
C THR A 244 11.05 -16.35 0.41
N ARG A 245 9.92 -16.33 -0.30
CA ARG A 245 8.61 -15.96 0.24
C ARG A 245 8.09 -17.00 1.22
N LEU A 246 7.65 -16.54 2.39
CA LEU A 246 7.02 -17.39 3.42
C LEU A 246 5.50 -17.25 3.45
N PHE A 247 4.98 -16.10 3.02
CA PHE A 247 3.57 -15.77 3.06
C PHE A 247 3.05 -15.44 1.67
N SER A 248 1.83 -15.84 1.35
CA SER A 248 1.21 -15.57 0.05
C SER A 248 -0.28 -15.30 0.20
N HIS A 249 -0.92 -14.94 -0.90
CA HIS A 249 -2.38 -14.76 -0.99
C HIS A 249 -3.17 -16.02 -0.59
N THR A 250 -2.53 -17.20 -0.56
CA THR A 250 -3.16 -18.46 -0.13
C THR A 250 -3.00 -18.74 1.37
N THR A 251 -1.95 -18.22 2.02
CA THR A 251 -1.69 -18.45 3.45
C THR A 251 -2.19 -17.31 4.34
N MET A 252 -2.47 -16.14 3.77
CA MET A 252 -2.99 -14.96 4.48
C MET A 252 -4.39 -14.60 3.97
N MET A 253 -5.43 -15.09 4.66
CA MET A 253 -6.84 -14.94 4.25
C MET A 253 -7.31 -13.48 4.23
N GLU A 254 -6.66 -12.61 5.00
CA GLU A 254 -6.91 -11.17 5.04
C GLU A 254 -6.59 -10.49 3.70
N MET A 255 -5.74 -11.11 2.88
CA MET A 255 -5.38 -10.67 1.53
C MET A 255 -6.21 -11.33 0.44
N ARG A 256 -7.17 -12.17 0.81
CA ARG A 256 -7.99 -12.86 -0.17
C ARG A 256 -8.78 -11.83 -0.98
N TRP A 257 -8.74 -12.03 -2.28
CA TRP A 257 -9.54 -11.30 -3.24
C TRP A 257 -10.05 -12.29 -4.29
N ALA A 258 -11.19 -11.98 -4.89
CA ALA A 258 -11.75 -12.75 -5.99
C ALA A 258 -12.50 -11.81 -6.93
N ARG A 259 -12.60 -12.21 -8.20
CA ARG A 259 -13.39 -11.49 -9.19
C ARG A 259 -14.85 -11.48 -8.80
N ASP A 260 -15.45 -10.30 -8.75
CA ASP A 260 -16.89 -10.14 -8.66
C ASP A 260 -17.50 -10.09 -10.07
N LEU A 261 -17.57 -11.27 -10.70
CA LEU A 261 -18.12 -11.42 -12.05
C LEU A 261 -19.61 -11.10 -12.13
N ALA A 262 -20.32 -11.17 -11.00
CA ALA A 262 -21.75 -10.86 -10.96
C ALA A 262 -21.99 -9.35 -11.09
N SER A 263 -21.16 -8.54 -10.42
CA SER A 263 -21.27 -7.07 -10.50
C SER A 263 -20.53 -6.48 -11.69
N TYR A 264 -19.45 -7.13 -12.16
CA TYR A 264 -18.52 -6.55 -13.15
C TYR A 264 -18.08 -7.56 -14.23
N PRO A 265 -19.01 -8.07 -15.06
CA PRO A 265 -18.68 -9.07 -16.09
C PRO A 265 -17.69 -8.54 -17.14
N ASP A 266 -17.72 -7.24 -17.44
CA ASP A 266 -16.94 -6.62 -18.52
C ASP A 266 -15.59 -6.05 -18.07
N TRP A 267 -15.18 -6.23 -16.81
CA TRP A 267 -13.96 -5.63 -16.25
C TRP A 267 -12.70 -6.47 -16.44
N PHE A 268 -12.84 -7.73 -16.84
CA PHE A 268 -11.74 -8.67 -16.95
C PHE A 268 -11.36 -9.07 -18.40
N PRO A 269 -11.50 -8.23 -19.45
CA PRO A 269 -11.01 -8.58 -20.77
C PRO A 269 -9.48 -8.45 -20.83
N LEU A 270 -8.86 -9.22 -21.71
CA LEU A 270 -7.46 -9.01 -22.06
C LEU A 270 -7.34 -7.74 -22.95
N PRO A 271 -6.52 -6.74 -22.59
CA PRO A 271 -6.34 -5.53 -23.39
C PRO A 271 -5.87 -5.86 -24.82
N SER A 272 -6.21 -4.99 -25.77
CA SER A 272 -6.03 -5.26 -27.21
C SER A 272 -4.57 -5.48 -27.60
N GLY A 273 -3.63 -4.75 -26.99
CA GLY A 273 -2.19 -4.92 -27.17
C GLY A 273 -1.71 -6.28 -26.68
N PHE A 274 -2.11 -6.70 -25.48
CA PHE A 274 -1.75 -8.03 -24.95
C PHE A 274 -2.42 -9.17 -25.73
N ARG A 275 -3.59 -8.96 -26.32
CA ARG A 275 -4.28 -9.99 -27.12
C ARG A 275 -3.46 -10.42 -28.33
N GLN A 276 -2.80 -9.47 -28.99
CA GLN A 276 -1.99 -9.74 -30.20
C GLN A 276 -0.76 -10.61 -29.90
N VAL A 277 -0.24 -10.53 -28.68
CA VAL A 277 0.93 -11.27 -28.22
C VAL A 277 0.58 -12.37 -27.22
N SER A 278 -0.70 -12.71 -27.08
CA SER A 278 -1.18 -13.66 -26.06
C SER A 278 -0.57 -15.06 -26.18
N HIS A 279 -0.12 -15.44 -27.38
CA HIS A 279 0.60 -16.69 -27.63
C HIS A 279 1.95 -16.78 -26.91
N LEU A 280 2.48 -15.65 -26.41
CA LEU A 280 3.71 -15.59 -25.61
C LEU A 280 3.47 -15.79 -24.10
N PHE A 281 2.22 -15.84 -23.67
CA PHE A 281 1.85 -15.83 -22.25
C PHE A 281 1.31 -17.18 -21.80
N SER A 282 1.60 -17.56 -20.55
CA SER A 282 0.89 -18.65 -19.90
C SER A 282 -0.56 -18.26 -19.61
N GLU A 283 -1.41 -19.27 -19.39
CA GLU A 283 -2.79 -19.04 -18.95
C GLU A 283 -2.81 -18.25 -17.63
N GLU A 284 -1.97 -18.62 -16.67
CA GLU A 284 -1.87 -17.92 -15.40
C GLU A 284 -1.50 -16.44 -15.58
N PHE A 285 -0.47 -16.14 -16.38
CA PHE A 285 -0.06 -14.75 -16.60
C PHE A 285 -1.13 -13.95 -17.33
N THR A 286 -1.84 -14.58 -18.27
CA THR A 286 -2.99 -13.97 -18.96
C THR A 286 -4.09 -13.57 -17.97
N GLU A 287 -4.41 -14.44 -17.01
CA GLU A 287 -5.40 -14.14 -15.97
C GLU A 287 -4.95 -13.02 -15.04
N ILE A 288 -3.65 -12.94 -14.73
CA ILE A 288 -3.08 -11.85 -13.95
C ILE A 288 -3.21 -10.51 -14.70
N ILE A 289 -2.94 -10.46 -16.01
CA ILE A 289 -3.09 -9.22 -16.80
C ILE A 289 -4.54 -8.72 -16.75
N LYS A 290 -5.52 -9.63 -16.83
CA LYS A 290 -6.95 -9.27 -16.71
C LYS A 290 -7.26 -8.69 -15.34
N ASP A 291 -6.69 -9.23 -14.27
CA ASP A 291 -6.84 -8.72 -12.90
C ASP A 291 -6.24 -7.29 -12.78
N VAL A 292 -5.05 -7.06 -13.34
CA VAL A 292 -4.42 -5.72 -13.39
C VAL A 292 -5.25 -4.73 -14.22
N TYR A 293 -5.85 -5.18 -15.32
CA TYR A 293 -6.71 -4.34 -16.13
C TYR A 293 -8.01 -3.96 -15.38
N ALA A 294 -8.57 -4.86 -14.60
CA ALA A 294 -9.67 -4.54 -13.71
C ALA A 294 -9.28 -3.52 -12.62
N LEU A 295 -8.05 -3.58 -12.08
CA LEU A 295 -7.53 -2.54 -11.19
C LEU A 295 -7.49 -1.16 -11.86
N GLN A 296 -7.15 -1.11 -13.16
CA GLN A 296 -7.13 0.13 -13.93
C GLN A 296 -8.54 0.72 -14.01
N HIS A 297 -9.54 -0.12 -14.32
CA HIS A 297 -10.94 0.31 -14.34
C HIS A 297 -11.43 0.82 -13.00
N ILE A 298 -11.03 0.18 -11.89
CA ILE A 298 -11.34 0.68 -10.55
C ILE A 298 -10.79 2.09 -10.37
N ARG A 299 -9.51 2.32 -10.71
CA ARG A 299 -8.87 3.64 -10.57
C ARG A 299 -9.54 4.71 -11.42
N ASP A 300 -9.82 4.38 -12.68
CA ASP A 300 -10.39 5.33 -13.63
C ASP A 300 -11.91 5.51 -13.43
N SER A 301 -12.52 4.75 -12.51
CA SER A 301 -13.93 4.90 -12.20
C SER A 301 -14.20 6.23 -11.47
N PRO A 302 -15.23 7.00 -11.88
CA PRO A 302 -15.60 8.26 -11.23
C PRO A 302 -15.81 8.22 -9.71
N PRO A 303 -16.35 7.14 -9.09
CA PRO A 303 -16.54 7.10 -7.65
C PRO A 303 -15.25 6.77 -6.88
N PHE A 304 -14.17 6.34 -7.53
CA PHE A 304 -12.95 5.96 -6.83
C PHE A 304 -12.23 7.19 -6.28
N THR A 305 -12.07 7.21 -4.96
CA THR A 305 -11.20 8.17 -4.29
C THR A 305 -10.22 7.40 -3.41
N CYS A 306 -8.94 7.78 -3.45
CA CYS A 306 -7.94 7.18 -2.57
C CYS A 306 -8.15 7.52 -1.08
N GLU A 307 -9.16 8.34 -0.77
CA GLU A 307 -9.55 8.73 0.59
C GLU A 307 -10.59 7.77 1.19
N ASP A 308 -11.31 7.00 0.36
CA ASP A 308 -12.24 5.98 0.87
C ASP A 308 -11.45 4.76 1.36
N THR A 309 -11.44 4.59 2.69
CA THR A 309 -10.75 3.50 3.36
C THR A 309 -11.21 2.12 2.89
N ILE A 310 -12.52 1.92 2.69
CA ILE A 310 -13.06 0.60 2.32
C ILE A 310 -12.65 0.28 0.88
N ALA A 311 -12.78 1.25 -0.03
CA ALA A 311 -12.31 1.11 -1.41
C ALA A 311 -10.80 0.82 -1.46
N MET A 312 -10.00 1.54 -0.67
CA MET A 312 -8.55 1.32 -0.59
C MET A 312 -8.17 -0.04 -0.01
N LEU A 313 -8.94 -0.58 0.94
CA LEU A 313 -8.73 -1.94 1.43
C LEU A 313 -8.95 -2.97 0.31
N HIS A 314 -10.02 -2.83 -0.46
CA HIS A 314 -10.30 -3.73 -1.58
C HIS A 314 -9.23 -3.64 -2.67
N VAL A 315 -8.77 -2.42 -2.98
CA VAL A 315 -7.65 -2.20 -3.91
C VAL A 315 -6.37 -2.84 -3.40
N ASP A 316 -6.03 -2.68 -2.13
CA ASP A 316 -4.82 -3.28 -1.57
C ASP A 316 -4.90 -4.81 -1.61
N ASN A 317 -6.04 -5.42 -1.26
CA ASN A 317 -6.22 -6.87 -1.36
C ASN A 317 -6.10 -7.36 -2.82
N HIS A 318 -6.63 -6.60 -3.78
CA HIS A 318 -6.51 -6.92 -5.19
C HIS A 318 -5.05 -6.78 -5.68
N GLN A 319 -4.33 -5.74 -5.27
CA GLN A 319 -2.89 -5.60 -5.56
C GLN A 319 -2.07 -6.73 -4.90
N ALA A 320 -2.35 -7.06 -3.63
CA ALA A 320 -1.72 -8.16 -2.90
C ALA A 320 -1.91 -9.49 -3.64
N TRP A 321 -3.13 -9.76 -4.10
CA TRP A 321 -3.48 -10.93 -4.90
C TRP A 321 -2.65 -11.02 -6.18
N VAL A 322 -2.66 -9.96 -6.99
CA VAL A 322 -1.93 -9.88 -8.26
C VAL A 322 -0.42 -10.02 -8.04
N MET A 323 0.16 -9.20 -7.16
CA MET A 323 1.60 -9.13 -6.98
C MET A 323 2.15 -10.40 -6.33
N SER A 324 1.38 -11.05 -5.46
CA SER A 324 1.75 -12.36 -4.90
C SER A 324 1.75 -13.47 -5.93
N ARG A 325 0.96 -13.39 -7.00
CA ARG A 325 0.95 -14.37 -8.10
C ARG A 325 2.03 -14.08 -9.14
N LEU A 326 2.37 -12.80 -9.36
CA LEU A 326 3.46 -12.41 -10.26
C LEU A 326 4.84 -12.74 -9.72
N GLN A 327 5.08 -12.58 -8.42
CA GLN A 327 6.42 -12.72 -7.86
C GLN A 327 7.06 -14.10 -8.17
N PRO A 328 6.36 -15.24 -8.03
CA PRO A 328 6.94 -16.53 -8.39
C PRO A 328 7.32 -16.64 -9.87
N LEU A 329 6.52 -16.06 -10.76
CA LEU A 329 6.80 -16.05 -12.20
C LEU A 329 8.05 -15.23 -12.56
N ILE A 330 8.51 -14.33 -11.68
CA ILE A 330 9.72 -13.52 -11.86
C ILE A 330 10.97 -14.28 -11.39
N PHE A 331 10.87 -15.07 -10.31
CA PHE A 331 12.03 -15.63 -9.61
C PHE A 331 12.16 -17.17 -9.64
N HIS A 332 11.06 -17.92 -9.81
CA HIS A 332 11.06 -19.38 -9.67
C HIS A 332 10.97 -20.14 -10.99
N GLU A 333 10.53 -19.51 -12.08
CA GLU A 333 10.59 -20.12 -13.40
C GLU A 333 11.90 -19.76 -14.12
N PRO A 334 12.54 -20.68 -14.86
CA PRO A 334 13.59 -20.34 -15.82
C PRO A 334 12.96 -19.56 -16.98
N ALA A 335 12.64 -18.30 -16.71
CA ALA A 335 12.06 -17.40 -17.69
C ALA A 335 13.17 -16.93 -18.63
N TRP A 336 13.00 -17.22 -19.92
CA TRP A 336 13.68 -16.48 -20.97
C TRP A 336 13.50 -14.97 -20.75
N ALA A 337 14.55 -14.19 -21.04
CA ALA A 337 14.65 -12.77 -20.67
C ALA A 337 13.44 -11.93 -21.12
N VAL A 338 12.80 -12.29 -22.24
CA VAL A 338 11.58 -11.67 -22.78
C VAL A 338 10.39 -11.83 -21.82
N THR A 339 10.11 -13.06 -21.36
CA THR A 339 9.00 -13.29 -20.42
C THR A 339 9.27 -12.66 -19.06
N LYS A 340 10.51 -12.70 -18.59
CA LYS A 340 10.88 -11.97 -17.36
C LYS A 340 10.59 -10.47 -17.51
N SER A 341 10.88 -9.88 -18.67
CA SER A 341 10.59 -8.47 -18.96
C SER A 341 9.09 -8.17 -18.87
N PHE A 342 8.23 -9.06 -19.40
CA PHE A 342 6.77 -8.92 -19.29
C PHE A 342 6.29 -8.96 -17.84
N HIS A 343 6.76 -9.95 -17.08
CA HIS A 343 6.37 -10.12 -15.68
C HIS A 343 6.78 -8.89 -14.85
N LEU A 344 8.00 -8.39 -15.03
CA LEU A 344 8.49 -7.18 -14.36
C LEU A 344 7.68 -5.93 -14.75
N ALA A 345 7.37 -5.74 -16.02
CA ALA A 345 6.61 -4.58 -16.47
C ALA A 345 5.16 -4.58 -15.94
N VAL A 346 4.48 -5.74 -15.94
CA VAL A 346 3.14 -5.87 -15.36
C VAL A 346 3.19 -5.69 -13.83
N TYR A 347 4.22 -6.20 -13.16
CA TYR A 347 4.43 -5.97 -11.73
C TYR A 347 4.60 -4.47 -11.43
N LEU A 348 5.45 -3.78 -12.20
CA LEU A 348 5.67 -2.34 -12.08
C LEU A 348 4.35 -1.57 -12.28
N ALA A 349 3.61 -1.89 -13.35
CA ALA A 349 2.32 -1.29 -13.65
C ALA A 349 1.38 -1.44 -12.45
N CYS A 350 1.20 -2.67 -11.94
CA CYS A 350 0.35 -2.93 -10.78
C CYS A 350 0.79 -2.15 -9.54
N ALA A 351 2.08 -2.12 -9.22
CA ALA A 351 2.62 -1.43 -8.05
C ALA A 351 2.31 0.07 -8.06
N VAL A 352 2.41 0.71 -9.22
CA VAL A 352 2.19 2.16 -9.37
C VAL A 352 0.72 2.53 -9.70
N LEU A 353 -0.12 1.54 -10.01
CA LEU A 353 -1.46 1.76 -10.56
C LEU A 353 -2.44 2.35 -9.57
N CYS A 354 -2.53 1.95 -8.30
CA CYS A 354 -3.60 2.45 -7.41
C CYS A 354 -3.12 3.01 -6.06
N CYS A 355 -1.84 2.88 -5.74
CA CYS A 355 -1.35 3.16 -4.39
C CYS A 355 -0.26 4.25 -4.37
N LYS A 356 -0.52 5.33 -3.62
CA LYS A 356 0.46 6.39 -3.36
C LYS A 356 1.67 5.86 -2.59
N VAL A 357 1.45 4.92 -1.68
CA VAL A 357 2.49 4.32 -0.81
C VAL A 357 3.54 3.58 -1.64
N TRP A 358 3.12 2.68 -2.54
CA TRP A 358 4.05 1.88 -3.33
C TRP A 358 4.79 2.70 -4.40
N ARG A 359 4.13 3.71 -4.98
CA ARG A 359 4.71 4.53 -6.06
C ARG A 359 6.03 5.18 -5.67
N LYS A 360 6.17 5.59 -4.40
CA LYS A 360 7.38 6.25 -3.91
C LYS A 360 8.31 5.28 -3.15
N SER A 361 7.93 4.01 -3.04
CA SER A 361 8.73 3.00 -2.34
C SER A 361 9.98 2.63 -3.16
N PRO A 362 10.94 1.89 -2.58
CA PRO A 362 12.08 1.38 -3.33
C PRO A 362 11.72 0.36 -4.43
N ILE A 363 10.49 -0.18 -4.43
CA ILE A 363 10.07 -1.26 -5.31
C ILE A 363 10.05 -0.81 -6.79
N PRO A 364 9.32 0.23 -7.23
CA PRO A 364 9.33 0.66 -8.62
C PRO A 364 10.72 0.87 -9.21
N ALA A 365 11.61 1.51 -8.46
CA ALA A 365 13.00 1.73 -8.85
C ALA A 365 13.77 0.43 -9.07
N ARG A 366 13.65 -0.52 -8.13
CA ARG A 366 14.29 -1.84 -8.24
C ARG A 366 13.78 -2.61 -9.46
N ILE A 367 12.46 -2.62 -9.68
CA ILE A 367 11.83 -3.30 -10.81
C ILE A 367 12.23 -2.66 -12.13
N SER A 368 12.28 -1.32 -12.19
CA SER A 368 12.79 -0.59 -13.36
C SER A 368 14.25 -0.98 -13.68
N ALA A 369 15.12 -1.10 -12.67
CA ALA A 369 16.49 -1.53 -12.87
C ALA A 369 16.59 -2.99 -13.38
N GLU A 370 15.77 -3.92 -12.87
CA GLU A 370 15.75 -5.29 -13.39
C GLU A 370 15.16 -5.37 -14.80
N LEU A 371 14.14 -4.57 -15.09
CA LEU A 371 13.43 -4.60 -16.36
C LEU A 371 14.37 -4.21 -17.51
N VAL A 372 15.19 -3.16 -17.35
CA VAL A 372 16.13 -2.76 -18.40
C VAL A 372 17.16 -3.85 -18.67
N GLN A 373 17.66 -4.51 -17.62
CA GLN A 373 18.62 -5.61 -17.74
C GLN A 373 18.00 -6.82 -18.46
N ALA A 374 16.74 -7.15 -18.13
CA ALA A 374 16.01 -8.22 -18.79
C ALA A 374 15.75 -7.90 -20.28
N ILE A 375 15.37 -6.66 -20.62
CA ILE A 375 15.17 -6.22 -22.00
C ILE A 375 16.47 -6.29 -22.79
N GLN A 376 17.57 -5.80 -22.24
CA GLN A 376 18.90 -5.85 -22.87
C GLN A 376 19.36 -7.29 -23.09
N SER A 377 19.17 -8.17 -22.11
CA SER A 377 19.51 -9.60 -22.23
C SER A 377 18.68 -10.32 -23.29
N ALA A 378 17.48 -9.80 -23.59
CA ALA A 378 16.63 -10.30 -24.67
C ALA A 378 16.96 -9.71 -26.05
N ALA A 379 17.71 -8.59 -26.10
CA ALA A 379 18.00 -7.86 -27.33
C ALA A 379 19.04 -8.53 -28.24
N ASP A 380 19.75 -9.54 -27.74
CA ASP A 380 20.69 -10.35 -28.52
C ASP A 380 19.98 -11.30 -29.53
N GLY A 381 18.64 -11.35 -29.52
CA GLY A 381 17.82 -12.05 -30.52
C GLY A 381 16.74 -11.16 -31.14
N ASP A 382 16.18 -11.59 -32.27
CA ASP A 382 15.03 -10.94 -32.97
C ASP A 382 13.70 -11.04 -32.17
N ALA A 383 13.80 -11.18 -30.85
CA ALA A 383 12.66 -11.44 -29.97
C ALA A 383 11.65 -10.28 -29.92
N TRP A 384 12.13 -9.05 -30.08
CA TRP A 384 11.31 -7.85 -30.00
C TRP A 384 10.68 -7.42 -31.34
N GLY A 385 11.14 -7.99 -32.46
CA GLY A 385 10.64 -7.64 -33.80
C GLY A 385 9.15 -7.94 -33.98
N GLN A 386 8.62 -8.91 -33.22
CA GLN A 386 7.21 -9.31 -33.27
C GLN A 386 6.28 -8.44 -32.41
N CYS A 387 6.82 -7.62 -31.49
CA CYS A 387 6.03 -6.90 -30.50
C CYS A 387 6.56 -5.48 -30.17
N PRO A 388 6.79 -4.60 -31.17
CA PRO A 388 7.38 -3.27 -30.97
C PRO A 388 6.54 -2.34 -30.06
N ASP A 389 5.22 -2.42 -30.14
CA ASP A 389 4.31 -1.64 -29.30
C ASP A 389 4.41 -2.03 -27.82
N LEU A 390 4.62 -3.33 -27.55
CA LEU A 390 4.77 -3.84 -26.20
C LEU A 390 6.13 -3.43 -25.62
N LEU A 391 7.19 -3.52 -26.42
CA LEU A 391 8.50 -3.01 -26.03
C LEU A 391 8.43 -1.51 -25.70
N THR A 392 7.78 -0.72 -26.54
CA THR A 392 7.52 0.71 -26.29
C THR A 392 6.82 0.93 -24.96
N TRP A 393 5.74 0.19 -24.69
CA TRP A 393 5.02 0.29 -23.40
C TRP A 393 5.93 -0.02 -22.21
N MET A 394 6.73 -1.09 -22.27
CA MET A 394 7.66 -1.43 -21.19
C MET A 394 8.76 -0.40 -20.99
N LEU A 395 9.33 0.14 -22.07
CA LEU A 395 10.39 1.13 -22.01
C LEU A 395 9.89 2.46 -21.44
N CYS A 396 8.70 2.90 -21.83
CA CYS A 396 8.09 4.11 -21.28
C CYS A 396 7.75 3.94 -19.80
N LEU A 397 7.15 2.80 -19.41
CA LEU A 397 6.83 2.55 -18.01
C LEU A 397 8.09 2.40 -17.16
N GLY A 398 9.06 1.61 -17.59
CA GLY A 398 10.33 1.41 -16.89
C GLY A 398 11.13 2.70 -16.74
N GLY A 399 11.26 3.48 -17.82
CA GLY A 399 11.99 4.74 -17.83
C GLY A 399 11.35 5.85 -17.00
N ALA A 400 10.01 5.85 -16.88
CA ALA A 400 9.27 6.77 -16.02
C ALA A 400 9.56 6.55 -14.54
N PHE A 401 9.83 5.31 -14.12
CA PHE A 401 10.10 4.93 -12.73
C PHE A 401 11.58 4.59 -12.46
N ALA A 402 12.49 4.97 -13.37
CA ALA A 402 13.93 4.84 -13.15
C ALA A 402 14.40 5.80 -12.03
N SER A 403 15.20 5.30 -11.09
CA SER A 403 15.65 6.08 -9.92
C SER A 403 16.82 7.01 -10.16
N THR A 404 17.56 6.84 -11.27
CA THR A 404 18.73 7.64 -11.60
C THR A 404 18.67 8.13 -13.04
N GLU A 405 19.34 9.26 -13.31
CA GLU A 405 19.46 9.79 -14.66
C GLU A 405 20.19 8.83 -15.60
N SER A 406 21.20 8.09 -15.08
CA SER A 406 21.91 7.07 -15.86
C SER A 406 21.00 5.95 -16.33
N LEU A 407 20.19 5.39 -15.41
CA LEU A 407 19.24 4.32 -15.73
C LEU A 407 18.16 4.82 -16.70
N ARG A 408 17.68 6.05 -16.51
CA ARG A 408 16.74 6.69 -17.42
C ARG A 408 17.33 6.86 -18.82
N ALA A 409 18.60 7.23 -18.93
CA ALA A 409 19.30 7.37 -20.22
C ALA A 409 19.44 6.02 -20.95
N GLU A 410 19.59 4.91 -20.23
CA GLU A 410 19.56 3.57 -20.83
C GLU A 410 18.20 3.26 -21.48
N TYR A 411 17.10 3.56 -20.78
CA TYR A 411 15.74 3.44 -21.35
C TYR A 411 15.54 4.31 -22.58
N VAL A 412 15.99 5.57 -22.55
CA VAL A 412 15.94 6.48 -23.72
C VAL A 412 16.72 5.89 -24.89
N THR A 413 17.89 5.32 -24.64
CA THR A 413 18.74 4.72 -25.67
C THR A 413 18.05 3.51 -26.32
N LEU A 414 17.45 2.64 -25.51
CA LEU A 414 16.68 1.49 -26.01
C LEU A 414 15.44 1.95 -26.79
N LEU A 415 14.74 2.96 -26.29
CA LEU A 415 13.55 3.50 -26.94
C LEU A 415 13.90 4.03 -28.33
N ARG A 416 14.94 4.87 -28.45
CA ARG A 416 15.45 5.41 -29.73
C ARG A 416 15.82 4.34 -30.75
N ARG A 417 16.35 3.20 -30.29
CA ARG A 417 16.69 2.06 -31.17
C ARG A 417 15.45 1.31 -31.66
N SER A 418 14.42 1.22 -30.83
CA SER A 418 13.18 0.48 -31.12
C SER A 418 12.12 1.28 -31.86
N SER A 419 12.05 2.60 -31.64
CA SER A 419 11.02 3.47 -32.21
C SER A 419 11.47 4.04 -33.56
N GLN A 420 11.38 3.25 -34.64
CA GLN A 420 11.46 3.81 -35.98
C GLN A 420 10.21 4.67 -36.25
N GLY A 421 10.26 5.95 -35.90
CA GLY A 421 9.26 6.94 -36.33
C GLY A 421 8.13 7.28 -35.36
N MET A 422 8.30 7.13 -34.04
CA MET A 422 7.34 7.72 -33.09
C MET A 422 7.54 9.23 -33.02
N HIS A 423 6.59 9.99 -33.56
CA HIS A 423 6.78 11.43 -33.80
C HIS A 423 5.88 12.34 -32.94
N GLY A 424 5.12 11.80 -31.99
CA GLY A 424 4.33 12.65 -31.10
C GLY A 424 3.81 11.97 -29.83
N TRP A 425 3.63 12.79 -28.79
CA TRP A 425 3.04 12.39 -27.51
C TRP A 425 1.68 11.68 -27.67
N GLN A 426 0.81 12.19 -28.54
CA GLN A 426 -0.50 11.61 -28.79
C GLN A 426 -0.43 10.22 -29.45
N GLU A 427 0.55 10.02 -30.32
CA GLU A 427 0.78 8.71 -30.93
C GLU A 427 1.31 7.71 -29.90
N LEU A 428 2.25 8.14 -29.05
CA LEU A 428 2.71 7.33 -27.93
C LEU A 428 1.56 6.93 -27.00
N VAL A 429 0.74 7.86 -26.56
CA VAL A 429 -0.39 7.57 -25.67
C VAL A 429 -1.34 6.54 -26.28
N ARG A 430 -1.62 6.61 -27.60
CA ARG A 430 -2.45 5.59 -28.28
C ARG A 430 -1.82 4.20 -28.23
N VAL A 431 -0.49 4.10 -28.34
CA VAL A 431 0.21 2.82 -28.17
C VAL A 431 0.07 2.32 -26.73
N LEU A 432 0.32 3.18 -25.74
CA LEU A 432 0.25 2.83 -24.32
C LEU A 432 -1.17 2.38 -23.90
N GLN A 433 -2.21 3.04 -24.42
CA GLN A 433 -3.62 2.71 -24.17
C GLN A 433 -4.06 1.32 -24.65
N ARG A 434 -3.27 0.65 -25.50
CA ARG A 434 -3.55 -0.73 -25.92
C ARG A 434 -3.17 -1.75 -24.84
N PHE A 435 -2.37 -1.35 -23.84
CA PHE A 435 -1.91 -2.19 -22.73
C PHE A 435 -2.54 -1.69 -21.41
N ILE A 436 -1.81 -1.80 -20.29
CA ILE A 436 -2.24 -1.18 -19.02
C ILE A 436 -1.85 0.30 -19.04
N TRP A 437 -2.83 1.18 -18.99
CA TRP A 437 -2.66 2.63 -18.98
C TRP A 437 -3.83 3.33 -18.26
N ALA A 438 -3.59 3.82 -17.04
CA ALA A 438 -4.42 4.82 -16.40
C ALA A 438 -3.73 6.17 -16.52
N GLU A 439 -4.36 7.13 -17.21
CA GLU A 439 -3.83 8.49 -17.41
C GLU A 439 -3.55 9.16 -16.05
N SER A 440 -4.51 9.07 -15.14
CA SER A 440 -4.39 9.55 -13.76
C SER A 440 -3.22 8.94 -12.99
N ALA A 441 -2.75 7.75 -13.39
CA ALA A 441 -1.64 7.05 -12.75
C ALA A 441 -0.30 7.38 -13.40
N TYR A 442 -0.21 7.41 -14.73
CA TYR A 442 1.08 7.32 -15.40
C TYR A 442 1.47 8.57 -16.17
N GLU A 443 0.50 9.41 -16.56
CA GLU A 443 0.73 10.46 -17.56
C GLU A 443 1.87 11.39 -17.17
N GLN A 444 1.88 11.93 -15.95
CA GLN A 444 2.90 12.87 -15.50
C GLN A 444 4.32 12.30 -15.56
N ASP A 445 4.54 11.09 -15.01
CA ASP A 445 5.87 10.49 -14.94
C ASP A 445 6.35 10.04 -16.34
N VAL A 446 5.44 9.49 -17.16
CA VAL A 446 5.76 9.04 -18.52
C VAL A 446 5.96 10.22 -19.46
N LYS A 447 5.23 11.33 -19.29
CA LYS A 447 5.43 12.56 -20.05
C LYS A 447 6.78 13.19 -19.74
N SER A 448 7.15 13.27 -18.47
CA SER A 448 8.48 13.70 -18.05
C SER A 448 9.57 12.84 -18.71
N PHE A 449 9.37 11.52 -18.78
CA PHE A 449 10.29 10.61 -19.48
C PHE A 449 10.36 10.85 -20.98
N TYR A 450 9.20 11.03 -21.61
CA TYR A 450 9.10 11.33 -23.03
C TYR A 450 9.80 12.65 -23.39
N GLU A 451 9.69 13.68 -22.56
CA GLU A 451 10.41 14.96 -22.76
C GLU A 451 11.94 14.77 -22.74
N THR A 452 12.46 13.86 -21.91
CA THR A 452 13.88 13.48 -21.93
C THR A 452 14.27 12.74 -23.22
N TYR A 453 13.35 11.95 -23.79
CA TYR A 453 13.56 11.24 -25.04
C TYR A 453 13.59 12.18 -26.26
N VAL A 454 12.75 13.23 -26.26
CA VAL A 454 12.66 14.21 -27.36
C VAL A 454 13.80 15.25 -27.31
N ALA A 455 14.30 15.56 -26.13
CA ALA A 455 15.49 16.40 -25.94
C ALA A 455 16.77 15.72 -26.48
#